data_AF-A0A2V9NLR3-F1
#
_entry.id   AF-A0A2V9NLR3-F1
#
_cell.length_a   1.000
_cell.length_b   1.000
_cell.length_c   1.000
_cell.angle_alpha   90.00
_cell.angle_beta   90.00
_cell.angle_gamma   90.00
#
_symmetry.space_group_name_H-M   'P 1'
#
loop_
_entity.id
_entity.type
_entity.pdbx_description
1 polymer ?
#
loop_
_entity_poly.entity_id
_entity_poly.type
_entity_poly.pdbx_seq_one_letter_code
_entity_poly.pdbx_strand_id
1 'polypeptide(L)'
;ITYSRLGKLYTVRAPHAVLACWNMVIPYICAELPDKQKEALHSATKVPLLYTNVALRNWTAFQKLAAMAVYAPSMYHTYFRLDLPVSIGDYHCSTQPDQPIVIHMLKTPCKPGLPARDQHRMGRIELFTTDFETIERKIREQLARTLGPGGFDPARDIAAITVNRWPHGYAYEYNSLWDKFWLDGGELPCEVARKPFGRIAIANADAGAYAYVDGAIDQAWRAVQEISRA
;
A
#
# COMPACT_ATOMS: atom_id res chain seq x y z
N ILE A 1 -25.91 -12.53 5.98
CA ILE A 1 -24.87 -12.20 4.97
C ILE A 1 -24.97 -13.22 3.87
N THR A 2 -25.00 -12.78 2.61
CA THR A 2 -24.95 -13.66 1.43
C THR A 2 -23.62 -13.42 0.72
N TYR A 3 -22.90 -14.48 0.36
CA TYR A 3 -21.61 -14.40 -0.32
C TYR A 3 -21.52 -15.43 -1.45
N SER A 4 -20.65 -15.15 -2.44
CA SER A 4 -20.38 -16.05 -3.55
C SER A 4 -19.09 -16.82 -3.31
N ARG A 5 -19.11 -18.13 -3.55
CA ARG A 5 -17.92 -18.99 -3.58
C ARG A 5 -18.03 -19.92 -4.79
N LEU A 6 -17.07 -19.83 -5.70
CA LEU A 6 -17.01 -20.65 -6.93
C LEU A 6 -18.32 -20.57 -7.76
N GLY A 7 -18.89 -19.38 -7.89
CA GLY A 7 -20.11 -19.14 -8.65
C GLY A 7 -21.41 -19.60 -7.97
N LYS A 8 -21.36 -20.12 -6.74
CA LYS A 8 -22.53 -20.49 -5.94
C LYS A 8 -22.74 -19.51 -4.80
N LEU A 9 -24.00 -19.20 -4.52
CA LEU A 9 -24.38 -18.33 -3.40
C LEU A 9 -24.58 -19.13 -2.12
N TYR A 10 -24.09 -18.57 -1.02
CA TYR A 10 -24.21 -19.11 0.33
C TYR A 10 -24.74 -18.03 1.26
N THR A 11 -25.55 -18.43 2.24
CA THR A 11 -26.08 -17.52 3.25
C THR A 11 -25.68 -18.00 4.64
N VAL A 12 -25.20 -17.06 5.44
CA VAL A 12 -24.91 -17.25 6.86
C VAL A 12 -25.70 -16.24 7.69
N ARG A 13 -26.22 -16.71 8.83
CA ARG A 13 -26.87 -15.88 9.85
C ARG A 13 -26.03 -15.93 11.11
N ALA A 14 -25.70 -14.76 11.64
CA ALA A 14 -24.95 -14.58 12.87
C ALA A 14 -25.61 -13.47 13.69
N PRO A 15 -25.44 -13.45 15.03
CA PRO A 15 -26.00 -12.39 15.87
C PRO A 15 -25.34 -11.03 15.60
N HIS A 16 -24.09 -11.04 15.12
CA HIS A 16 -23.23 -9.87 14.92
C HIS A 16 -22.36 -10.05 13.66
N ALA A 17 -21.97 -8.96 13.03
CA ALA A 17 -21.07 -8.96 11.87
C ALA A 17 -20.06 -7.82 11.94
N VAL A 18 -18.82 -8.08 11.50
CA VAL A 18 -17.79 -7.05 11.32
C VAL A 18 -17.46 -6.95 9.84
N LEU A 19 -17.65 -5.77 9.25
CA LEU A 19 -17.23 -5.47 7.89
C LEU A 19 -15.78 -4.99 7.90
N ALA A 20 -14.86 -5.92 7.65
CA ALA A 20 -13.41 -5.68 7.65
C ALA A 20 -12.80 -5.51 6.25
N CYS A 21 -13.63 -5.19 5.25
CA CYS A 21 -13.22 -4.91 3.88
C CYS A 21 -12.95 -3.41 3.66
N TRP A 22 -12.41 -3.03 2.50
CA TRP A 22 -12.21 -1.63 2.13
C TRP A 22 -13.50 -0.80 2.26
N ASN A 23 -13.42 0.35 2.95
CA ASN A 23 -14.57 1.21 3.23
C ASN A 23 -15.43 1.54 2.01
N MET A 24 -14.82 1.78 0.85
CA MET A 24 -15.57 2.09 -0.39
C MET A 24 -16.51 0.97 -0.84
N VAL A 25 -16.25 -0.29 -0.45
CA VAL A 25 -17.05 -1.45 -0.85
C VAL A 25 -18.28 -1.60 0.05
N ILE A 26 -18.22 -1.10 1.29
CA ILE A 26 -19.25 -1.31 2.31
C ILE A 26 -20.64 -0.81 1.88
N PRO A 27 -20.81 0.36 1.24
CA PRO A 27 -22.11 0.82 0.75
C PRO A 27 -22.76 -0.12 -0.28
N TYR A 28 -21.98 -0.94 -0.98
CA TYR A 28 -22.48 -1.95 -1.92
C TYR A 28 -22.82 -3.29 -1.25
N ILE A 29 -22.33 -3.53 -0.02
CA ILE A 29 -22.61 -4.72 0.78
C ILE A 29 -23.82 -4.48 1.71
N CYS A 30 -23.95 -3.26 2.25
CA CYS A 30 -24.97 -2.87 3.22
C CYS A 30 -25.67 -1.60 2.72
N ALA A 31 -26.65 -1.76 1.83
CA ALA A 31 -27.33 -0.65 1.16
C ALA A 31 -28.24 0.16 2.10
N GLU A 32 -28.58 -0.39 3.27
CA GLU A 32 -29.44 0.23 4.28
C GLU A 32 -28.71 1.24 5.17
N LEU A 33 -27.40 1.41 5.01
CA LEU A 33 -26.64 2.41 5.77
C LEU A 33 -27.18 3.83 5.52
N PRO A 34 -27.19 4.72 6.53
CA PRO A 34 -27.56 6.12 6.34
C PRO A 34 -26.69 6.81 5.29
N ASP A 35 -27.26 7.73 4.52
CA ASP A 35 -26.55 8.37 3.41
C ASP A 35 -25.29 9.12 3.86
N LYS A 36 -25.35 9.83 5.00
CA LYS A 36 -24.17 10.47 5.60
C LYS A 36 -23.03 9.47 5.89
N GLN A 37 -23.36 8.25 6.30
CA GLN A 37 -22.36 7.21 6.55
C GLN A 37 -21.80 6.67 5.23
N LYS A 38 -22.64 6.48 4.21
CA LYS A 38 -22.19 6.06 2.87
C LYS A 38 -21.27 7.10 2.23
N GLU A 39 -21.59 8.38 2.33
CA GLU A 39 -20.74 9.47 1.84
C GLU A 39 -19.36 9.46 2.53
N ALA A 40 -19.34 9.29 3.86
CA ALA A 40 -18.09 9.16 4.61
C ALA A 40 -17.28 7.92 4.20
N LEU A 41 -17.93 6.77 4.01
CA LEU A 41 -17.31 5.56 3.46
C LEU A 41 -16.75 5.79 2.05
N HIS A 42 -17.46 6.55 1.22
CA HIS A 42 -17.06 6.90 -0.14
C HIS A 42 -15.93 7.92 -0.22
N SER A 43 -15.65 8.65 0.87
CA SER A 43 -14.51 9.56 0.94
C SER A 43 -13.16 8.85 1.05
N ALA A 44 -13.17 7.57 1.43
CA ALA A 44 -11.95 6.76 1.62
C ALA A 44 -11.16 6.66 0.31
N THR A 45 -9.93 7.18 0.32
CA THR A 45 -9.00 7.12 -0.80
C THR A 45 -7.81 6.25 -0.41
N LYS A 46 -7.19 5.60 -1.41
CA LYS A 46 -5.99 4.78 -1.21
C LYS A 46 -4.78 5.45 -1.85
N VAL A 47 -3.64 5.37 -1.19
CA VAL A 47 -2.34 5.72 -1.75
C VAL A 47 -1.82 4.51 -2.52
N PRO A 48 -1.64 4.60 -3.85
CA PRO A 48 -1.10 3.48 -4.63
C PRO A 48 0.38 3.27 -4.30
N LEU A 49 0.80 2.01 -4.29
CA LEU A 49 2.19 1.63 -4.06
C LEU A 49 2.67 0.68 -5.16
N LEU A 50 3.91 0.87 -5.57
CA LEU A 50 4.63 -0.03 -6.45
C LEU A 50 5.92 -0.46 -5.73
N TYR A 51 5.95 -1.72 -5.33
CA TYR A 51 7.12 -2.35 -4.71
C TYR A 51 7.75 -3.31 -5.71
N THR A 52 9.02 -3.10 -5.99
CA THR A 52 9.80 -3.94 -6.88
C THR A 52 10.92 -4.58 -6.09
N ASN A 53 11.07 -5.90 -6.24
CA ASN A 53 12.23 -6.62 -5.76
C ASN A 53 13.08 -7.02 -6.97
N VAL A 54 14.36 -6.69 -6.95
CA VAL A 54 15.31 -7.08 -8.00
C VAL A 54 16.38 -7.95 -7.37
N ALA A 55 16.46 -9.20 -7.80
CA ALA A 55 17.52 -10.10 -7.38
C ALA A 55 18.77 -9.80 -8.19
N LEU A 56 19.86 -9.48 -7.49
CA LEU A 56 21.17 -9.22 -8.06
C LEU A 56 22.08 -10.42 -7.81
N ARG A 57 22.95 -10.72 -8.77
CA ARG A 57 23.97 -11.77 -8.63
C ARG A 57 25.02 -11.44 -7.58
N ASN A 58 25.30 -10.15 -7.38
CA ASN A 58 26.20 -9.60 -6.38
C ASN A 58 25.85 -8.12 -6.13
N TRP A 59 26.43 -7.50 -5.10
CA TRP A 59 26.25 -6.08 -4.77
C TRP A 59 27.55 -5.27 -4.76
N THR A 60 28.57 -5.74 -5.48
CA THR A 60 29.87 -5.06 -5.61
C THR A 60 29.74 -3.61 -6.11
N ALA A 61 28.75 -3.31 -6.97
CA ALA A 61 28.48 -1.96 -7.43
C ALA A 61 28.06 -1.01 -6.30
N PHE A 62 27.24 -1.48 -5.35
CA PHE A 62 26.88 -0.71 -4.15
C PHE A 62 28.10 -0.47 -3.26
N GLN A 63 28.93 -1.50 -3.06
CA GLN A 63 30.17 -1.39 -2.29
C GLN A 63 31.12 -0.34 -2.88
N LYS A 64 31.39 -0.41 -4.20
CA LYS A 64 32.27 0.54 -4.92
C LYS A 64 31.77 1.98 -4.87
N LEU A 65 30.46 2.17 -4.81
CA LEU A 65 29.82 3.48 -4.70
C LEU A 65 29.62 3.93 -3.24
N ALA A 66 30.04 3.13 -2.26
CA ALA A 66 29.85 3.37 -0.83
C ALA A 66 28.38 3.71 -0.47
N ALA A 67 27.42 3.05 -1.12
CA ALA A 67 26.00 3.30 -0.95
C ALA A 67 25.28 2.03 -0.51
N MET A 68 24.27 2.17 0.36
CA MET A 68 23.32 1.09 0.68
C MET A 68 21.89 1.37 0.16
N ALA A 69 21.61 2.64 -0.13
CA ALA A 69 20.31 3.12 -0.57
C ALA A 69 20.49 4.37 -1.41
N VAL A 70 19.52 4.62 -2.28
CA VAL A 70 19.47 5.79 -3.15
C VAL A 70 18.07 6.37 -3.10
N TYR A 71 17.99 7.68 -2.85
CA TYR A 71 16.79 8.47 -3.03
C TYR A 71 16.88 9.22 -4.36
N ALA A 72 15.94 8.97 -5.26
CA ALA A 72 15.93 9.45 -6.64
C ALA A 72 14.53 9.99 -7.01
N PRO A 73 14.12 11.15 -6.48
CA PRO A 73 12.74 11.63 -6.54
C PRO A 73 12.21 11.89 -7.95
N SER A 74 13.09 12.13 -8.93
CA SER A 74 12.74 12.36 -10.33
C SER A 74 12.82 11.10 -11.21
N MET A 75 13.28 9.98 -10.66
CA MET A 75 13.36 8.71 -11.37
C MET A 75 12.05 7.92 -11.24
N TYR A 76 11.96 6.79 -11.95
CA TYR A 76 10.73 5.99 -11.97
C TYR A 76 10.40 5.43 -10.58
N HIS A 77 11.35 4.79 -9.92
CA HIS A 77 11.29 4.50 -8.48
C HIS A 77 11.94 5.66 -7.71
N THR A 78 11.23 6.21 -6.73
CA THR A 78 11.70 7.35 -5.96
C THR A 78 12.76 6.96 -4.93
N TYR A 79 12.85 5.67 -4.61
CA TYR A 79 13.82 5.14 -3.65
C TYR A 79 14.15 3.68 -3.96
N PHE A 80 15.39 3.28 -3.72
CA PHE A 80 15.74 1.87 -3.63
C PHE A 80 16.88 1.61 -2.64
N ARG A 81 16.97 0.40 -2.12
CA ARG A 81 17.99 -0.02 -1.14
C ARG A 81 18.34 -1.49 -1.25
N LEU A 82 19.53 -1.84 -0.75
CA LEU A 82 19.86 -3.22 -0.39
C LEU A 82 18.85 -3.72 0.65
N ASP A 83 18.56 -5.02 0.58
CA ASP A 83 17.72 -5.69 1.58
C ASP A 83 18.26 -5.50 3.00
N LEU A 84 17.37 -5.58 3.97
CA LEU A 84 17.75 -5.50 5.38
C LEU A 84 18.56 -6.76 5.75
N PRO A 85 19.64 -6.64 6.53
CA PRO A 85 20.47 -7.78 6.92
C PRO A 85 19.79 -8.61 8.02
N VAL A 86 18.68 -9.26 7.69
CA VAL A 86 17.86 -10.06 8.61
C VAL A 86 18.13 -11.55 8.34
N SER A 87 18.48 -12.31 9.37
CA SER A 87 18.60 -13.77 9.31
C SER A 87 17.58 -14.40 10.27
N ILE A 88 16.81 -15.40 9.81
CA ILE A 88 15.73 -16.05 10.58
C ILE A 88 15.72 -17.55 10.26
N GLY A 89 15.85 -18.39 11.28
CA GLY A 89 15.95 -19.84 11.09
C GLY A 89 17.12 -20.19 10.15
N ASP A 90 16.85 -20.96 9.11
CA ASP A 90 17.83 -21.36 8.10
C ASP A 90 18.08 -20.30 7.02
N TYR A 91 17.36 -19.17 7.04
CA TYR A 91 17.61 -18.05 6.14
C TYR A 91 18.72 -17.16 6.71
N HIS A 92 19.81 -17.01 5.94
CA HIS A 92 20.92 -16.13 6.26
C HIS A 92 21.04 -15.01 5.22
N CYS A 93 21.19 -13.78 5.70
CA CYS A 93 21.35 -12.62 4.82
C CYS A 93 22.72 -12.61 4.13
N SER A 94 22.79 -11.90 3.00
CA SER A 94 24.05 -11.64 2.29
C SER A 94 24.97 -10.77 3.14
N THR A 95 26.25 -11.15 3.22
CA THR A 95 27.27 -10.47 4.05
C THR A 95 28.46 -9.97 3.24
N GLN A 96 28.72 -10.56 2.08
CA GLN A 96 29.86 -10.20 1.23
C GLN A 96 29.41 -9.62 -0.11
N PRO A 97 30.11 -8.61 -0.66
CA PRO A 97 29.76 -7.94 -1.91
C PRO A 97 29.57 -8.84 -3.12
N ASP A 98 30.27 -9.97 -3.18
CA ASP A 98 30.21 -10.96 -4.25
C ASP A 98 29.03 -11.95 -4.12
N GLN A 99 28.31 -11.93 -3.01
CA GLN A 99 27.13 -12.77 -2.77
C GLN A 99 25.85 -12.14 -3.35
N PRO A 100 24.89 -12.96 -3.79
CA PRO A 100 23.61 -12.46 -4.29
C PRO A 100 22.85 -11.71 -3.21
N ILE A 101 22.02 -10.74 -3.63
CA ILE A 101 21.16 -9.98 -2.73
C ILE A 101 19.92 -9.49 -3.48
N VAL A 102 18.84 -9.22 -2.75
CA VAL A 102 17.68 -8.51 -3.28
C VAL A 102 17.83 -7.02 -3.01
N ILE A 103 17.44 -6.19 -3.96
CA ILE A 103 17.17 -4.77 -3.70
C ILE A 103 15.66 -4.54 -3.69
N HIS A 104 15.22 -3.71 -2.74
CA HIS A 104 13.85 -3.23 -2.68
C HIS A 104 13.78 -1.84 -3.31
N MET A 105 12.89 -1.65 -4.28
CA MET A 105 12.60 -0.37 -4.93
C MET A 105 11.15 0.03 -4.69
N LEU A 106 10.95 1.31 -4.39
CA LEU A 106 9.69 1.91 -3.98
C LEU A 106 9.28 3.00 -4.97
N LYS A 107 7.98 3.04 -5.29
CA LYS A 107 7.31 4.19 -5.87
C LYS A 107 5.92 4.34 -5.24
N THR A 108 5.53 5.59 -5.00
CA THR A 108 4.17 6.03 -4.65
C THR A 108 3.58 6.81 -5.83
N PRO A 109 2.97 6.16 -6.85
CA PRO A 109 2.47 6.87 -8.02
C PRO A 109 1.50 7.99 -7.66
N CYS A 110 1.69 9.17 -8.25
CA CYS A 110 0.81 10.31 -8.08
C CYS A 110 0.89 11.23 -9.31
N LYS A 111 -0.04 12.19 -9.39
CA LYS A 111 -0.04 13.22 -10.43
C LYS A 111 -0.01 14.62 -9.77
N PRO A 112 1.19 15.18 -9.52
CA PRO A 112 1.32 16.51 -8.93
C PRO A 112 0.52 17.57 -9.69
N GLY A 113 0.00 18.57 -8.97
CA GLY A 113 -0.83 19.65 -9.51
C GLY A 113 -2.34 19.45 -9.36
N LEU A 114 -2.79 18.31 -8.83
CA LEU A 114 -4.19 18.06 -8.45
C LEU A 114 -4.37 18.04 -6.92
N PRO A 115 -5.60 18.08 -6.39
CA PRO A 115 -5.86 17.76 -4.99
C PRO A 115 -5.32 16.37 -4.62
N ALA A 116 -4.77 16.19 -3.41
CA ALA A 116 -4.02 14.98 -3.03
C ALA A 116 -4.74 13.65 -3.34
N ARG A 117 -6.03 13.56 -3.00
CA ARG A 117 -6.85 12.38 -3.29
C ARG A 117 -6.94 12.08 -4.79
N ASP A 118 -7.04 13.12 -5.62
CA ASP A 118 -7.06 12.97 -7.08
C ASP A 118 -5.70 12.59 -7.64
N GLN A 119 -4.60 13.09 -7.06
CA GLN A 119 -3.26 12.65 -7.42
C GLN A 119 -3.12 11.13 -7.24
N HIS A 120 -3.60 10.59 -6.12
CA HIS A 120 -3.56 9.16 -5.85
C HIS A 120 -4.48 8.35 -6.77
N ARG A 121 -5.68 8.87 -7.11
CA ARG A 121 -6.56 8.25 -8.11
C ARG A 121 -5.89 8.14 -9.47
N MET A 122 -5.17 9.19 -9.89
CA MET A 122 -4.40 9.18 -11.13
C MET A 122 -3.22 8.19 -11.06
N GLY A 123 -2.50 8.16 -9.94
CA GLY A 123 -1.43 7.19 -9.72
C GLY A 123 -1.93 5.74 -9.72
N ARG A 124 -3.13 5.48 -9.20
CA ARG A 124 -3.79 4.18 -9.28
C ARG A 124 -4.05 3.79 -10.74
N ILE A 125 -4.54 4.72 -11.56
CA ILE A 125 -4.77 4.45 -13.00
C ILE A 125 -3.45 4.14 -13.69
N GLU A 126 -2.41 4.95 -13.48
CA GLU A 126 -1.07 4.71 -14.03
C GLU A 126 -0.59 3.28 -13.70
N LEU A 127 -0.72 2.86 -12.45
CA LEU A 127 -0.29 1.54 -12.01
C LEU A 127 -1.07 0.39 -12.68
N PHE A 128 -2.38 0.59 -12.91
CA PHE A 128 -3.23 -0.39 -13.59
C PHE A 128 -2.94 -0.49 -15.08
N THR A 129 -2.61 0.63 -15.73
CA THR A 129 -2.45 0.69 -17.19
C THR A 129 -1.01 0.46 -17.64
N THR A 130 -0.03 0.52 -16.74
CA THR A 130 1.37 0.24 -17.07
C THR A 130 1.61 -1.26 -17.16
N ASP A 131 2.14 -1.70 -18.31
CA ASP A 131 2.58 -3.07 -18.54
C ASP A 131 3.88 -3.42 -17.79
N PHE A 132 4.18 -4.71 -17.68
CA PHE A 132 5.37 -5.15 -16.95
C PHE A 132 6.65 -4.72 -17.67
N GLU A 133 6.66 -4.79 -19.00
CA GLU A 133 7.77 -4.49 -19.88
C GLU A 133 8.26 -3.05 -19.72
N THR A 134 7.34 -2.10 -19.54
CA THR A 134 7.67 -0.71 -19.25
C THR A 134 8.28 -0.58 -17.87
N ILE A 135 7.76 -1.28 -16.87
CA ILE A 135 8.30 -1.27 -15.50
C ILE A 135 9.72 -1.86 -15.50
N GLU A 136 9.92 -3.02 -16.13
CA GLU A 136 11.23 -3.68 -16.26
C GLU A 136 12.25 -2.77 -16.95
N ARG A 137 11.88 -2.17 -18.09
CA ARG A 137 12.76 -1.25 -18.81
C ARG A 137 13.16 -0.07 -17.91
N LYS A 138 12.22 0.51 -17.16
CA LYS A 138 12.50 1.62 -16.24
C LYS A 138 13.40 1.22 -15.08
N ILE A 139 13.23 0.01 -14.53
CA ILE A 139 14.13 -0.56 -13.51
C ILE A 139 15.55 -0.67 -14.06
N ARG A 140 15.72 -1.30 -15.24
CA ARG A 140 17.03 -1.51 -15.86
C ARG A 140 17.72 -0.17 -16.19
N GLU A 141 17.00 0.77 -16.80
CA GLU A 141 17.48 2.12 -17.10
C GLU A 141 17.95 2.85 -15.83
N GLN A 142 17.13 2.80 -14.77
CA GLN A 142 17.43 3.48 -13.52
C GLN A 142 18.65 2.88 -12.83
N LEU A 143 18.71 1.56 -12.69
CA LEU A 143 19.84 0.88 -12.05
C LEU A 143 21.14 1.06 -12.85
N ALA A 144 21.10 0.98 -14.18
CA ALA A 144 22.26 1.26 -15.02
C ALA A 144 22.78 2.70 -14.84
N ARG A 145 21.87 3.69 -14.83
CA ARG A 145 22.25 5.09 -14.63
C ARG A 145 22.85 5.34 -13.25
N THR A 146 22.28 4.76 -12.21
CA THR A 146 22.69 5.02 -10.83
C THR A 146 23.90 4.20 -10.39
N LEU A 147 23.96 2.91 -10.76
CA LEU A 147 24.98 1.96 -10.30
C LEU A 147 26.09 1.73 -11.34
N GLY A 148 25.91 2.21 -12.57
CA GLY A 148 26.88 2.07 -13.67
C GLY A 148 28.30 2.53 -13.33
N PRO A 149 28.51 3.67 -12.64
CA PRO A 149 29.86 4.08 -12.20
C PRO A 149 30.52 3.08 -11.22
N GLY A 150 29.74 2.23 -10.56
CA GLY A 150 30.21 1.09 -9.75
C GLY A 150 30.49 -0.19 -10.57
N GLY A 151 30.32 -0.15 -11.89
CA GLY A 151 30.49 -1.28 -12.80
C GLY A 151 29.26 -2.18 -12.96
N PHE A 152 28.07 -1.71 -12.55
CA PHE A 152 26.82 -2.43 -12.72
C PHE A 152 26.39 -2.51 -14.18
N ASP A 153 26.03 -3.71 -14.63
CA ASP A 153 25.42 -3.98 -15.92
C ASP A 153 24.08 -4.71 -15.71
N PRO A 154 22.94 -4.09 -16.03
CA PRO A 154 21.63 -4.71 -15.80
C PRO A 154 21.42 -6.01 -16.59
N ALA A 155 22.08 -6.20 -17.75
CA ALA A 155 21.95 -7.42 -18.53
C ALA A 155 22.66 -8.61 -17.89
N ARG A 156 23.79 -8.34 -17.22
CA ARG A 156 24.61 -9.35 -16.54
C ARG A 156 24.18 -9.58 -15.09
N ASP A 157 23.94 -8.50 -14.35
CA ASP A 157 23.91 -8.51 -12.89
C ASP A 157 22.50 -8.75 -12.32
N ILE A 158 21.45 -8.45 -13.08
CA ILE A 158 20.06 -8.75 -12.67
C ILE A 158 19.75 -10.22 -12.97
N ALA A 159 19.37 -10.98 -11.94
CA ALA A 159 18.95 -12.37 -12.05
C ALA A 159 17.42 -12.51 -12.20
N ALA A 160 16.65 -11.68 -11.48
CA ALA A 160 15.19 -11.72 -11.53
C ALA A 160 14.58 -10.39 -11.10
N ILE A 161 13.36 -10.12 -11.55
CA ILE A 161 12.55 -8.95 -11.17
C ILE A 161 11.17 -9.44 -10.75
N THR A 162 10.68 -8.97 -9.60
CA THR A 162 9.29 -9.14 -9.17
C THR A 162 8.67 -7.77 -8.94
N VAL A 163 7.45 -7.58 -9.44
CA VAL A 163 6.72 -6.31 -9.35
C VAL A 163 5.40 -6.53 -8.62
N ASN A 164 5.25 -5.91 -7.46
CA ASN A 164 4.03 -5.91 -6.67
C ASN A 164 3.30 -4.57 -6.84
N ARG A 165 2.13 -4.63 -7.49
CA ARG A 165 1.27 -3.47 -7.75
C ARG A 165 0.16 -3.42 -6.71
N TRP A 166 0.15 -2.38 -5.89
CA TRP A 166 -0.86 -2.12 -4.88
C TRP A 166 -1.65 -0.85 -5.23
N PRO A 167 -2.57 -0.91 -6.22
CA PRO A 167 -3.38 0.25 -6.61
C PRO A 167 -4.30 0.74 -5.50
N HIS A 168 -4.64 -0.16 -4.57
CA HIS A 168 -5.36 0.10 -3.34
C HIS A 168 -4.46 -0.16 -2.14
N GLY A 169 -3.30 0.50 -2.12
CA GLY A 169 -2.29 0.33 -1.07
C GLY A 169 -2.74 0.92 0.27
N TYR A 170 -2.04 1.95 0.73
CA TYR A 170 -2.24 2.49 2.06
C TYR A 170 -3.55 3.28 2.18
N ALA A 171 -4.13 3.26 3.37
CA ALA A 171 -5.19 4.20 3.72
C ALA A 171 -4.64 5.62 3.60
N TYR A 172 -5.44 6.54 3.04
CA TYR A 172 -5.06 7.94 2.99
C TYR A 172 -5.11 8.54 4.40
N GLU A 173 -3.95 9.00 4.87
CA GLU A 173 -3.83 9.76 6.12
C GLU A 173 -4.16 11.24 5.86
N TYR A 174 -4.90 11.84 6.79
CA TYR A 174 -5.22 13.26 6.73
C TYR A 174 -3.94 14.09 6.89
N ASN A 175 -3.86 15.20 6.16
CA ASN A 175 -2.72 16.10 6.25
C ASN A 175 -3.15 17.56 6.29
N SER A 176 -2.29 18.38 6.87
CA SER A 176 -2.50 19.81 7.08
C SER A 176 -2.72 20.62 5.80
N LEU A 177 -2.21 20.13 4.66
CA LEU A 177 -2.25 20.86 3.39
C LEU A 177 -3.60 20.70 2.68
N TRP A 178 -4.22 19.53 2.77
CA TRP A 178 -5.41 19.17 2.00
C TRP A 178 -6.66 18.90 2.86
N ASP A 179 -6.50 18.74 4.17
CA ASP A 179 -7.56 18.32 5.08
C ASP A 179 -7.73 19.32 6.23
N LYS A 180 -8.17 20.54 5.91
CA LYS A 180 -8.34 21.62 6.90
C LYS A 180 -9.25 21.23 8.08
N PHE A 181 -10.27 20.40 7.82
CA PHE A 181 -11.15 19.87 8.88
C PHE A 181 -10.37 19.13 9.97
N TRP A 182 -9.25 18.48 9.65
CA TRP A 182 -8.45 17.74 10.62
C TRP A 182 -7.71 18.69 11.57
N LEU A 183 -7.24 19.83 11.06
CA LEU A 183 -6.59 20.86 11.88
C LEU A 183 -7.59 21.68 12.70
N ASP A 184 -8.76 21.96 12.12
CA ASP A 184 -9.79 22.80 12.73
C ASP A 184 -10.63 22.04 13.78
N GLY A 185 -10.32 20.76 14.03
CA GLY A 185 -11.07 19.91 14.97
C GLY A 185 -12.48 19.53 14.48
N GLY A 186 -12.67 19.52 13.16
CA GLY A 186 -13.92 19.15 12.52
C GLY A 186 -14.21 17.64 12.61
N GLU A 187 -15.43 17.27 12.23
CA GLU A 187 -15.86 15.86 12.18
C GLU A 187 -14.99 15.06 11.21
N LEU A 188 -14.38 13.98 11.70
CA LEU A 188 -13.48 13.14 10.91
C LEU A 188 -14.29 12.16 10.04
N PRO A 189 -14.06 12.10 8.71
CA PRO A 189 -14.79 11.18 7.84
C PRO A 189 -14.65 9.70 8.25
N CYS A 190 -13.48 9.26 8.72
CA CYS A 190 -13.29 7.89 9.18
C CYS A 190 -14.15 7.54 10.41
N GLU A 191 -14.41 8.52 11.29
CA GLU A 191 -15.25 8.35 12.48
C GLU A 191 -16.73 8.26 12.13
N VAL A 192 -17.19 9.07 11.17
CA VAL A 192 -18.55 8.96 10.63
C VAL A 192 -18.73 7.62 9.93
N ALA A 193 -17.76 7.24 9.10
CA ALA A 193 -17.79 6.01 8.31
C ALA A 193 -17.85 4.76 9.19
N ARG A 194 -17.10 4.73 10.29
CA ARG A 194 -16.93 3.52 11.14
C ARG A 194 -18.03 3.30 12.18
N LYS A 195 -19.03 4.18 12.27
CA LYS A 195 -20.13 4.05 13.25
C LYS A 195 -20.83 2.69 13.10
N PRO A 196 -21.16 2.00 14.19
CA PRO A 196 -21.98 0.80 14.13
C PRO A 196 -23.35 1.09 13.50
N PHE A 197 -23.88 0.10 12.78
CA PHE A 197 -25.23 0.13 12.21
C PHE A 197 -25.97 -1.15 12.59
N GLY A 198 -26.91 -1.03 13.53
CA GLY A 198 -27.57 -2.19 14.13
C GLY A 198 -26.53 -3.16 14.72
N ARG A 199 -26.50 -4.39 14.20
CA ARG A 199 -25.59 -5.48 14.61
C ARG A 199 -24.33 -5.57 13.74
N ILE A 200 -23.94 -4.47 13.10
CA ILE A 200 -22.79 -4.40 12.19
C ILE A 200 -21.80 -3.37 12.72
N ALA A 201 -20.54 -3.77 12.89
CA ALA A 201 -19.42 -2.87 13.14
C ALA A 201 -18.46 -2.86 11.94
N ILE A 202 -17.65 -1.81 11.80
CA ILE A 202 -16.72 -1.62 10.69
C ILE A 202 -15.29 -1.56 11.23
N ALA A 203 -14.37 -2.36 10.70
CA ALA A 203 -13.03 -2.52 11.26
C ALA A 203 -11.95 -2.78 10.19
N ASN A 204 -11.14 -1.78 9.88
CA ASN A 204 -9.99 -1.89 8.99
C ASN A 204 -9.09 -0.64 9.18
N ALA A 205 -7.99 -0.55 8.44
CA ALA A 205 -7.11 0.62 8.41
C ALA A 205 -7.82 1.95 8.02
N ASP A 206 -8.79 1.90 7.11
CA ASP A 206 -9.58 3.08 6.68
C ASP A 206 -10.49 3.61 7.79
N ALA A 207 -10.95 2.75 8.71
CA ALA A 207 -11.67 3.15 9.92
C ALA A 207 -10.78 3.96 10.87
N GLY A 208 -9.46 3.89 10.74
CA GLY A 208 -8.51 4.76 11.46
C GLY A 208 -7.99 5.93 10.62
N ALA A 209 -8.28 5.96 9.30
CA ALA A 209 -7.51 6.76 8.34
C ALA A 209 -5.98 6.61 8.52
N TYR A 210 -5.53 5.39 8.85
CA TYR A 210 -4.15 5.10 9.24
C TYR A 210 -3.75 3.72 8.71
N ALA A 211 -2.68 3.66 7.91
CA ALA A 211 -2.40 2.50 7.07
C ALA A 211 -1.65 1.34 7.74
N TYR A 212 -1.20 1.53 8.98
CA TYR A 212 -0.28 0.63 9.64
C TYR A 212 -0.97 -0.49 10.43
N VAL A 213 -0.20 -1.53 10.75
CA VAL A 213 -0.70 -2.77 11.35
C VAL A 213 -1.30 -2.56 12.74
N ASP A 214 -0.68 -1.72 13.55
CA ASP A 214 -1.16 -1.28 14.86
C ASP A 214 -2.51 -0.57 14.73
N GLY A 215 -2.66 0.33 13.76
CA GLY A 215 -3.94 0.95 13.44
C GLY A 215 -5.05 -0.06 13.14
N ALA A 216 -4.75 -1.05 12.31
CA ALA A 216 -5.72 -2.10 11.98
C ALA A 216 -6.11 -2.93 13.22
N ILE A 217 -5.17 -3.24 14.11
CA ILE A 217 -5.40 -3.96 15.36
C ILE A 217 -6.29 -3.12 16.31
N ASP A 218 -5.99 -1.84 16.47
CA ASP A 218 -6.79 -0.94 17.32
C ASP A 218 -8.22 -0.81 16.82
N GLN A 219 -8.42 -0.72 15.49
CA GLN A 219 -9.76 -0.66 14.90
C GLN A 219 -10.52 -1.98 15.04
N ALA A 220 -9.83 -3.12 15.00
CA ALA A 220 -10.43 -4.42 15.27
C ALA A 220 -10.87 -4.54 16.74
N TRP A 221 -9.99 -4.16 17.67
CA TRP A 221 -10.31 -4.14 19.10
C TRP A 221 -11.52 -3.25 19.39
N ARG A 222 -11.53 -2.01 18.87
CA ARG A 222 -12.66 -1.08 18.99
C ARG A 222 -13.96 -1.70 18.50
N ALA A 223 -13.98 -2.23 17.28
CA ALA A 223 -15.20 -2.75 16.67
C ALA A 223 -15.79 -3.93 17.44
N VAL A 224 -14.94 -4.80 18.01
CA VAL A 224 -15.39 -5.90 18.89
C VAL A 224 -16.00 -5.35 20.19
N GLN A 225 -15.43 -4.30 20.77
CA GLN A 225 -15.98 -3.65 21.96
C GLN A 225 -17.32 -2.97 21.68
N GLU A 226 -17.46 -2.29 20.54
CA GLU A 226 -18.71 -1.62 20.13
C GLU A 226 -19.84 -2.64 19.92
N ILE A 227 -19.57 -3.73 19.20
CA ILE A 227 -20.61 -4.71 18.86
C ILE A 227 -21.00 -5.62 20.03
N SER A 228 -20.14 -5.72 21.05
CA SER A 228 -20.45 -6.47 22.28
C SER A 228 -21.30 -5.68 23.27
N ARG A 229 -21.45 -4.37 23.06
CA ARG A 229 -22.24 -3.46 23.92
C ARG A 229 -23.60 -3.11 23.33
N ALA A 230 -23.84 -3.44 22.06
CA ALA A 230 -25.08 -3.21 21.32
C ALA A 230 -26.05 -4.40 21.46
#